data_AF-A0A430V1T0-F1
#
_entry.id   AF-A0A430V1T0-F1
#
_cell.length_a   1.000
_cell.length_b   1.000
_cell.length_c   1.000
_cell.angle_alpha   90.00
_cell.angle_beta   90.00
_cell.angle_gamma   90.00
#
_symmetry.space_group_name_H-M   'P 1'
#
loop_
_entity.id
_entity.type
_entity.pdbx_description
1 polymer ?
#
loop_
_entity_poly.entity_id
_entity_poly.type
_entity_poly.pdbx_seq_one_letter_code
_entity_poly.pdbx_strand_id
1 'polypeptide(L)'
;MIRRLAGVLWALAQTLPDPERDPDLGPFCTYLRQKYGRHALDLSPEVWEEGLLELIAETIAEGWDRYGAPSAARDPEGEGYIASAEVGPETVLARGQTKREAYREARRAWVRRLLGG
;
A
#
# COMPACT_ATOMS: atom_id res chain seq x y z
N MET A 1 10.66 4.97 -9.29
CA MET A 1 10.92 5.14 -7.85
C MET A 1 10.74 3.82 -7.11
N ILE A 2 9.54 3.21 -7.10
CA ILE A 2 9.27 1.93 -6.40
C ILE A 2 10.22 0.81 -6.84
N ARG A 3 10.44 0.61 -8.15
CA ARG A 3 11.43 -0.37 -8.66
C ARG A 3 12.84 -0.14 -8.11
N ARG A 4 13.33 1.11 -8.15
CA ARG A 4 14.64 1.45 -7.56
C ARG A 4 14.69 1.19 -6.05
N LEU A 5 13.59 1.44 -5.33
CA LEU A 5 13.50 1.12 -3.91
C LEU A 5 13.61 -0.39 -3.68
N ALA A 6 12.92 -1.22 -4.48
CA ALA A 6 13.06 -2.67 -4.40
C ALA A 6 14.51 -3.13 -4.66
N GLY A 7 15.20 -2.54 -5.64
CA GLY A 7 16.63 -2.79 -5.86
C GLY A 7 17.51 -2.43 -4.66
N VAL A 8 17.20 -1.35 -3.94
CA VAL A 8 17.89 -0.98 -2.69
C VAL A 8 17.58 -1.97 -1.57
N LEU A 9 16.33 -2.39 -1.41
CA LEU A 9 15.92 -3.41 -0.43
C LEU A 9 16.61 -4.75 -0.71
N TRP A 10 16.70 -5.15 -1.98
CA TRP A 10 17.43 -6.34 -2.39
C TRP A 10 18.90 -6.23 -2.00
N ALA A 11 19.57 -5.11 -2.32
CA ALA A 11 20.97 -4.90 -1.96
C ALA A 11 21.20 -4.92 -0.44
N LEU A 12 20.30 -4.32 0.34
CA LEU A 12 20.33 -4.37 1.80
C LEU A 12 20.17 -5.81 2.29
N ALA A 13 19.23 -6.58 1.75
CA ALA A 13 18.98 -7.98 2.14
C ALA A 13 20.24 -8.83 2.04
N GLN A 14 21.06 -8.62 0.99
CA GLN A 14 22.32 -9.33 0.79
C GLN A 14 23.37 -9.07 1.88
N THR A 15 23.23 -7.97 2.64
CA THR A 15 24.17 -7.61 3.72
C THR A 15 23.74 -8.14 5.09
N LEU A 16 22.50 -8.62 5.22
CA LEU A 16 21.95 -9.09 6.49
C LEU A 16 22.27 -10.58 6.72
N PRO A 17 22.57 -11.00 7.96
CA PRO A 17 22.78 -12.41 8.29
C PRO A 17 21.54 -13.27 8.01
N ASP A 18 20.35 -12.71 8.27
CA ASP A 18 19.06 -13.32 7.99
C ASP A 18 18.02 -12.22 7.71
N PRO A 19 17.70 -11.94 6.44
CA PRO A 19 16.75 -10.88 6.08
C PRO A 19 15.29 -11.25 6.36
N GLU A 20 14.94 -12.52 6.58
CA GLU A 20 13.56 -12.91 6.96
C GLU A 20 13.26 -12.55 8.43
N ARG A 21 14.29 -12.37 9.25
CA ARG A 21 14.15 -12.00 10.67
C ARG A 21 14.24 -10.51 10.94
N ASP A 22 14.55 -9.71 9.91
CA ASP A 22 14.53 -8.25 10.02
C ASP A 22 13.10 -7.76 10.26
N PRO A 23 12.87 -6.83 11.21
CA PRO A 23 11.51 -6.40 11.58
C PRO A 23 10.77 -5.70 10.45
N ASP A 24 11.48 -4.99 9.57
CA ASP A 24 10.88 -4.16 8.52
C ASP A 24 10.91 -4.88 7.16
N LEU A 25 12.02 -5.57 6.85
CA LEU A 25 12.23 -6.27 5.59
C LEU A 25 11.71 -7.71 5.61
N GLY A 26 11.70 -8.36 6.77
CA GLY A 26 11.32 -9.76 6.93
C GLY A 26 9.93 -10.11 6.42
N PRO A 27 8.89 -9.28 6.67
CA PRO A 27 7.55 -9.51 6.10
C PRO A 27 7.58 -9.54 4.56
N PHE A 28 8.35 -8.67 3.92
CA PHE A 28 8.47 -8.65 2.46
C PHE A 28 9.25 -9.86 1.93
N CYS A 29 10.34 -10.27 2.59
CA CYS A 29 11.06 -11.51 2.26
C CYS A 29 10.15 -12.74 2.38
N THR A 30 9.32 -12.79 3.42
CA THR A 30 8.34 -13.86 3.64
C THR A 30 7.31 -13.89 2.52
N TYR A 31 6.78 -12.74 2.12
CA TYR A 31 5.88 -12.61 0.98
C TYR A 31 6.52 -13.14 -0.31
N LEU A 32 7.75 -12.72 -0.63
CA LEU A 32 8.48 -13.20 -1.82
C LEU A 32 8.66 -14.72 -1.79
N ARG A 33 9.01 -15.29 -0.63
CA ARG A 33 9.15 -16.74 -0.47
C ARG A 33 7.84 -17.47 -0.70
N GLN A 34 6.75 -16.98 -0.13
CA GLN A 34 5.42 -17.57 -0.30
C GLN A 34 4.97 -17.53 -1.77
N LYS A 35 5.23 -16.40 -2.45
CA LYS A 35 4.82 -16.20 -3.83
C LYS A 35 5.62 -17.00 -4.84
N TYR A 36 6.95 -16.98 -4.73
CA TYR A 36 7.84 -17.58 -5.72
C TYR A 36 8.37 -18.97 -5.32
N GLY A 37 8.06 -19.45 -4.11
CA GLY A 37 8.45 -20.77 -3.63
C GLY A 37 9.96 -20.95 -3.42
N ARG A 38 10.72 -19.85 -3.34
CA ARG A 38 12.20 -19.83 -3.21
C ARG A 38 12.60 -18.87 -2.10
N HIS A 39 13.78 -19.09 -1.51
CA HIS A 39 14.30 -18.17 -0.50
C HIS A 39 14.54 -16.79 -1.13
N ALA A 40 14.22 -15.71 -0.42
CA ALA A 40 14.21 -14.35 -0.98
C ALA A 40 15.59 -13.92 -1.53
N LEU A 41 16.68 -14.39 -0.91
CA LEU A 41 18.05 -14.11 -1.36
C LEU A 41 18.43 -14.81 -2.68
N ASP A 42 17.72 -15.87 -3.06
CA ASP A 42 17.96 -16.61 -4.31
C ASP A 42 17.24 -15.97 -5.52
N LEU A 43 16.46 -14.92 -5.27
CA LEU A 43 15.70 -14.19 -6.28
C LEU A 43 16.54 -13.05 -6.85
N SER A 44 16.36 -12.78 -8.14
CA SER A 44 17.04 -11.67 -8.81
C SER A 44 16.42 -10.32 -8.39
N PRO A 45 17.14 -9.21 -8.59
CA PRO A 45 16.60 -7.87 -8.33
C PRO A 45 15.28 -7.60 -9.04
N GLU A 46 15.11 -8.09 -10.28
CA GLU A 46 13.89 -7.89 -11.08
C GLU A 46 12.69 -8.57 -10.42
N VAL A 47 12.87 -9.76 -9.84
CA VAL A 47 11.81 -10.46 -9.11
C VAL A 47 11.43 -9.69 -7.84
N TRP A 48 12.40 -9.05 -7.17
CA TRP A 48 12.12 -8.17 -6.04
C TRP A 48 11.34 -6.91 -6.46
N GLU A 49 11.67 -6.34 -7.62
CA GLU A 49 10.94 -5.21 -8.19
C GLU A 49 9.48 -5.55 -8.49
N GLU A 50 9.23 -6.70 -9.12
CA GLU A 50 7.89 -7.20 -9.41
C GLU A 50 7.14 -7.52 -8.13
N GLY A 51 7.76 -8.26 -7.20
CA GLY A 51 7.16 -8.63 -5.94
C GLY A 51 6.73 -7.42 -5.10
N LEU A 52 7.52 -6.34 -5.06
CA LEU A 52 7.13 -5.13 -4.32
C LEU A 52 5.93 -4.43 -4.97
N LEU A 53 5.89 -4.36 -6.29
CA LEU A 53 4.76 -3.77 -7.02
C LEU A 53 3.48 -4.58 -6.79
N GLU A 54 3.59 -5.90 -6.83
CA GLU A 54 2.48 -6.80 -6.60
C GLU A 54 1.99 -6.73 -5.15
N LEU A 55 2.87 -6.72 -4.16
CA LEU A 55 2.48 -6.58 -2.75
C LEU A 55 1.68 -5.30 -2.52
N ILE A 56 2.12 -4.17 -3.09
CA ILE A 56 1.40 -2.89 -2.99
C ILE A 56 0.04 -2.99 -3.69
N ALA A 57 -0.02 -3.59 -4.87
CA ALA A 57 -1.25 -3.75 -5.62
C ALA A 57 -2.27 -4.65 -4.91
N GLU A 58 -1.80 -5.79 -4.37
CA GLU A 58 -2.60 -6.73 -3.58
C GLU A 58 -3.11 -6.07 -2.31
N THR A 59 -2.26 -5.34 -1.56
CA THR A 59 -2.69 -4.60 -0.36
C THR A 59 -3.81 -3.60 -0.66
N ILE A 60 -3.72 -2.89 -1.79
CA ILE A 60 -4.76 -1.95 -2.22
C ILE A 60 -6.04 -2.67 -2.65
N ALA A 61 -5.92 -3.76 -3.39
CA ALA A 61 -7.06 -4.55 -3.87
C ALA A 61 -7.80 -5.22 -2.70
N GLU A 62 -7.09 -5.87 -1.79
CA GLU A 62 -7.67 -6.47 -0.58
C GLU A 62 -8.30 -5.41 0.32
N GLY A 63 -7.65 -4.24 0.46
CA GLY A 63 -8.23 -3.11 1.18
C GLY A 63 -9.56 -2.67 0.58
N TRP A 64 -9.66 -2.64 -0.76
CA TRP A 64 -10.90 -2.32 -1.47
C TRP A 64 -11.97 -3.36 -1.18
N ASP A 65 -11.65 -4.64 -1.31
CA ASP A 65 -12.61 -5.73 -1.09
C ASP A 65 -13.10 -5.77 0.36
N ARG A 66 -12.21 -5.45 1.31
CA ARG A 66 -12.50 -5.51 2.74
C ARG A 66 -13.27 -4.30 3.27
N TYR A 67 -12.89 -3.10 2.86
CA TYR A 67 -13.42 -1.85 3.45
C TYR A 67 -14.27 -1.02 2.47
N GLY A 68 -14.27 -1.38 1.19
CA GLY A 68 -14.81 -0.57 0.12
C GLY A 68 -13.86 0.55 -0.32
N ALA A 69 -13.99 0.97 -1.57
CA ALA A 69 -13.31 2.17 -2.04
C ALA A 69 -13.95 3.44 -1.46
N PRO A 70 -13.17 4.53 -1.36
CA PRO A 70 -13.72 5.81 -0.97
C PRO A 70 -14.90 6.22 -1.86
N SER A 71 -15.85 6.94 -1.27
CA SER A 71 -17.01 7.47 -1.98
C SER A 71 -17.12 8.96 -1.72
N ALA A 72 -17.84 9.69 -2.57
CA ALA A 72 -18.00 11.13 -2.45
C ALA A 72 -19.44 11.56 -2.74
N ALA A 73 -19.98 12.42 -1.87
CA ALA A 73 -21.31 12.98 -1.93
C ALA A 73 -21.27 14.50 -1.81
N ARG A 74 -22.37 15.17 -2.14
CA ARG A 74 -22.53 16.60 -1.81
C ARG A 74 -22.55 16.74 -0.30
N ASP A 75 -21.92 17.79 0.20
CA ASP A 75 -21.94 18.10 1.62
C ASP A 75 -23.34 18.58 2.03
N PRO A 76 -23.99 17.94 3.04
CA PRO A 76 -25.32 18.35 3.48
C PRO A 76 -25.36 19.73 4.14
N GLU A 77 -24.23 20.27 4.59
CA GLU A 77 -24.16 21.58 5.26
C GLU A 77 -23.97 22.77 4.28
N GLY A 78 -23.72 22.53 2.98
CA GLY A 78 -23.53 23.62 2.01
C GLY A 78 -22.50 23.36 0.92
N GLU A 79 -21.99 24.43 0.30
CA GLU A 79 -21.18 24.40 -0.94
C GLU A 79 -19.91 23.52 -0.83
N GLY A 80 -20.00 22.30 -1.36
CA GLY A 80 -18.85 21.42 -1.48
C GLY A 80 -19.23 19.95 -1.59
N TYR A 81 -18.21 19.13 -1.44
CA TYR A 81 -18.31 17.68 -1.45
C TYR A 81 -17.54 17.11 -0.27
N ILE A 82 -18.11 16.08 0.33
CA ILE A 82 -17.46 15.25 1.33
C ILE A 82 -17.17 13.88 0.72
N ALA A 83 -16.00 13.35 1.02
CA ALA A 83 -15.61 12.00 0.66
C ALA A 83 -15.16 11.24 1.89
N SER A 84 -15.54 9.98 1.97
CA SER A 84 -15.23 9.12 3.09
C SER A 84 -14.87 7.70 2.67
N ALA A 85 -14.14 7.02 3.54
CA ALA A 85 -13.82 5.61 3.42
C ALA A 85 -13.48 5.02 4.78
N GLU A 86 -13.77 3.74 4.98
CA GLU A 86 -13.29 3.01 6.15
C GLU A 86 -11.91 2.40 5.87
N VAL A 87 -11.06 2.36 6.89
CA VAL A 87 -9.82 1.57 6.92
C VAL A 87 -9.64 1.02 8.33
N GLY A 88 -10.00 -0.25 8.52
CA GLY A 88 -9.98 -0.86 9.86
C GLY A 88 -10.99 -0.18 10.79
N PRO A 89 -10.60 0.24 12.01
CA PRO A 89 -11.49 0.93 12.95
C PRO A 89 -11.61 2.44 12.69
N GLU A 90 -10.88 2.98 11.71
CA GLU A 90 -10.82 4.41 11.43
C GLU A 90 -11.60 4.78 10.17
N THR A 91 -12.21 5.97 10.20
CA THR A 91 -12.85 6.58 9.04
C THR A 91 -11.97 7.70 8.51
N VAL A 92 -11.62 7.63 7.23
CA VAL A 92 -11.02 8.74 6.49
C VAL A 92 -12.14 9.67 6.03
N LEU A 93 -11.98 10.97 6.28
CA LEU A 93 -12.87 12.02 5.81
C LEU A 93 -12.07 13.12 5.11
N ALA A 94 -12.54 13.54 3.94
CA ALA A 94 -11.99 14.67 3.20
C ALA A 94 -13.12 15.55 2.66
N ARG A 95 -12.94 16.87 2.74
CA ARG A 95 -13.84 17.86 2.13
C ARG A 95 -13.13 18.56 0.97
N GLY A 96 -13.89 19.00 -0.02
CA GLY A 96 -13.35 19.74 -1.17
C GLY A 96 -14.44 20.53 -1.89
N GLN A 97 -14.03 21.52 -2.68
CA GLN A 97 -14.95 22.36 -3.44
C GLN A 97 -15.59 21.58 -4.60
N THR A 98 -14.91 20.54 -5.08
CA THR A 98 -15.42 19.65 -6.13
C THR A 98 -15.43 18.19 -5.67
N LYS A 99 -16.33 17.38 -6.26
CA LYS A 99 -16.39 15.92 -6.03
C LYS A 99 -15.03 15.26 -6.25
N ARG A 100 -14.32 15.69 -7.29
CA ARG A 100 -13.02 15.14 -7.69
C ARG A 100 -11.94 15.44 -6.66
N GLU A 101 -11.94 16.63 -6.09
CA GLU A 101 -10.99 17.05 -5.07
C GLU A 101 -11.19 16.25 -3.79
N ALA A 102 -12.41 16.26 -3.23
CA ALA A 102 -12.75 15.50 -2.03
C ALA A 102 -12.39 14.00 -2.21
N TYR A 103 -12.79 13.40 -3.34
CA TYR A 103 -12.52 12.00 -3.63
C TYR A 103 -11.02 11.69 -3.82
N ARG A 104 -10.23 12.62 -4.37
CA ARG A 104 -8.78 12.43 -4.51
C ARG A 104 -8.10 12.40 -3.15
N GLU A 105 -8.46 13.33 -2.27
CA GLU A 105 -7.83 13.42 -0.95
C GLU A 105 -8.24 12.25 -0.06
N ALA A 106 -9.52 11.85 -0.06
CA ALA A 106 -9.96 10.63 0.63
C ALA A 106 -9.22 9.39 0.12
N ARG A 107 -9.06 9.21 -1.20
CA ARG A 107 -8.28 8.09 -1.77
C ARG A 107 -6.81 8.11 -1.37
N ARG A 108 -6.16 9.27 -1.35
CA ARG A 108 -4.75 9.36 -0.94
C ARG A 108 -4.58 9.00 0.52
N ALA A 109 -5.43 9.50 1.40
CA ALA A 109 -5.42 9.17 2.82
C ALA A 109 -5.72 7.68 3.05
N TRP A 110 -6.71 7.14 2.35
CA TRP A 110 -7.08 5.72 2.39
C TRP A 110 -5.92 4.80 1.97
N VAL A 111 -5.26 5.08 0.84
CA VAL A 111 -4.09 4.29 0.39
C VAL A 111 -2.93 4.41 1.39
N ARG A 112 -2.65 5.59 1.94
CA ARG A 112 -1.57 5.75 2.94
C ARG A 112 -1.82 4.89 4.17
N ARG A 113 -3.06 4.91 4.68
CA ARG A 113 -3.45 4.13 5.86
C ARG A 113 -3.37 2.63 5.61
N LEU A 114 -3.79 2.14 4.44
CA LEU A 114 -3.62 0.73 4.07
C LEU A 114 -2.15 0.30 4.04
N LEU A 115 -1.26 1.20 3.61
CA LEU A 115 0.18 0.94 3.54
C LEU A 115 0.92 1.25 4.86
N GLY A 116 0.18 1.47 5.96
CA GLY A 116 0.75 1.68 7.30
C GLY A 116 1.29 3.09 7.59
N GLY A 117 0.93 4.09 6.77
CA GLY A 117 1.30 5.50 6.97
C GLY A 117 0.14 6.42 7.32
#